data_AF-A0A5B9FCD8-F1
#
_entry.id   AF-A0A5B9FCD8-F1
#
_cell.length_a   1.000
_cell.length_b   1.000
_cell.length_c   1.000
_cell.angle_alpha   90.00
_cell.angle_beta   90.00
_cell.angle_gamma   90.00
#
_symmetry.space_group_name_H-M   'P 1'
#
loop_
_entity.id
_entity.type
_entity.pdbx_description
1 polymer ?
#
loop_
_entity_poly.entity_id
_entity_poly.type
_entity_poly.pdbx_seq_one_letter_code
_entity_poly.pdbx_strand_id
1 'polypeptide(L)'
;MSEPQLSIRSSKARDLANALSRRTGQPLNQLVEIALERYEQELREKSAKTPADTLCQLMAEGRRTVPSGTTSNHDEFYDENGLPI
;
A
#
# COMPACT_ATOMS: atom_id res chain seq x y z
N MET A 1 26.46 -4.64 28.44
CA MET A 1 26.48 -3.36 27.69
C MET A 1 25.04 -2.86 27.69
N SER A 2 24.77 -1.67 28.25
CA SER A 2 23.41 -1.11 28.25
C SER A 2 22.99 -0.79 26.82
N GLU A 3 21.72 -1.03 26.52
CA GLU A 3 21.15 -0.78 25.20
C GLU A 3 21.28 0.72 24.84
N PRO A 4 21.62 1.07 23.58
CA PRO A 4 21.72 2.47 23.16
C PRO A 4 20.40 3.21 23.38
N GLN A 5 20.44 4.33 24.12
CA GLN A 5 19.24 5.15 24.32
C GLN A 5 19.01 6.10 23.14
N LEU A 6 17.76 6.21 22.70
CA LEU A 6 17.37 7.12 21.62
C LEU A 6 17.45 8.59 22.07
N SER A 7 18.20 9.41 21.32
CA SER A 7 18.28 10.85 21.55
C SER A 7 17.36 11.62 20.60
N ILE A 8 16.28 12.20 21.12
CA ILE A 8 15.37 13.06 20.35
C ILE A 8 15.78 14.52 20.58
N ARG A 9 16.32 15.19 19.56
CA ARG A 9 16.78 16.60 19.64
C ARG A 9 15.68 17.60 19.31
N SER A 10 14.80 17.28 18.35
CA SER A 10 13.65 18.11 17.99
C SER A 10 12.66 18.24 19.14
N SER A 11 12.31 19.48 19.52
CA SER A 11 11.28 19.77 20.54
C SER A 11 9.94 19.17 20.16
N LYS A 12 9.48 19.45 18.93
CA LYS A 12 8.22 18.92 18.39
C LYS A 12 8.16 17.38 18.45
N ALA A 13 9.23 16.70 18.05
CA ALA A 13 9.26 15.24 18.05
C ALA A 13 9.24 14.68 19.48
N ARG A 14 9.93 15.34 20.41
CA ARG A 14 9.96 14.97 21.82
C ARG A 14 8.59 15.13 22.46
N ASP A 15 7.90 16.23 22.18
CA ASP A 15 6.56 16.49 22.73
C ASP A 15 5.55 15.46 22.23
N LEU A 16 5.62 15.12 20.94
CA LEU A 16 4.77 14.07 20.36
C LEU A 16 5.05 12.70 20.97
N ALA A 17 6.32 12.30 21.09
CA ALA A 17 6.72 11.02 21.69
C ALA A 17 6.26 10.92 23.15
N ASN A 18 6.40 11.99 23.92
CA ASN A 18 5.92 12.06 25.31
C ASN A 18 4.40 11.95 25.39
N ALA A 19 3.66 12.65 24.53
CA ALA A 19 2.20 12.58 24.50
C ALA A 19 1.71 11.16 24.16
N LEU A 20 2.38 10.49 23.20
CA LEU A 20 2.08 9.11 22.84
C LEU A 20 2.41 8.14 23.98
N SER A 21 3.58 8.28 24.60
CA SER A 21 4.00 7.44 25.74
C SER A 21 3.03 7.52 26.91
N ARG A 22 2.56 8.73 27.25
CA ARG A 22 1.53 8.91 28.30
C ARG A 22 0.21 8.24 27.95
N ARG A 23 -0.17 8.23 26.68
CA ARG A 23 -1.45 7.67 26.22
C ARG A 23 -1.42 6.15 26.08
N THR A 24 -0.28 5.58 25.67
CA THR A 24 -0.16 4.13 25.39
C THR A 24 0.51 3.36 26.52
N GLY A 25 1.17 4.03 27.47
CA GLY A 25 1.99 3.40 28.50
C GLY A 25 3.29 2.78 27.97
N GLN A 26 3.61 2.97 26.70
CA GLN A 26 4.81 2.40 26.07
C GLN A 26 6.03 3.31 26.26
N PRO A 27 7.25 2.74 26.37
CA PRO A 27 8.47 3.54 26.44
C PRO A 27 8.73 4.27 25.11
N LEU A 28 9.44 5.41 25.18
CA LEU A 28 9.68 6.26 24.01
C LEU A 28 10.41 5.51 22.88
N ASN A 29 11.40 4.67 23.21
CA ASN A 29 12.15 3.90 22.21
C ASN A 29 11.21 3.01 21.39
N GLN A 30 10.39 2.21 22.07
CA GLN A 30 9.41 1.33 21.43
C GLN A 30 8.44 2.09 20.51
N LEU A 31 7.98 3.26 20.95
CA LEU A 31 7.08 4.08 20.13
C LEU A 31 7.74 4.61 18.86
N VAL A 32 9.00 5.00 18.95
CA VAL A 32 9.75 5.49 17.79
C VAL A 32 10.08 4.34 16.85
N GLU A 33 10.45 3.17 17.36
CA GLU A 33 10.65 1.96 16.56
C GLU A 33 9.38 1.59 15.79
N ILE A 34 8.23 1.47 16.47
CA ILE A 34 6.94 1.20 15.82
C ILE A 34 6.61 2.26 14.77
N ALA A 35 6.87 3.53 15.05
CA ALA A 35 6.60 4.61 14.10
C ALA A 35 7.49 4.52 12.85
N LEU A 36 8.76 4.18 13.02
CA LEU A 36 9.71 4.01 11.92
C LEU A 36 9.41 2.77 11.09
N GLU A 37 9.08 1.64 11.74
CA GLU A 37 8.67 0.40 11.05
C GLU A 37 7.42 0.64 10.19
N ARG A 38 6.40 1.32 10.74
CA ARG A 38 5.21 1.68 9.97
C ARG A 38 5.53 2.57 8.78
N TYR A 39 6.36 3.59 9.00
CA TYR A 39 6.76 4.49 7.93
C TYR A 39 7.55 3.76 6.84
N GLU A 40 8.45 2.85 7.20
CA GLU A 40 9.17 2.01 6.25
C GLU A 40 8.21 1.12 5.46
N GLN A 41 7.25 0.46 6.12
CA GLN A 41 6.26 -0.36 5.46
C GLN A 41 5.42 0.45 4.47
N GLU A 42 4.95 1.64 4.86
CA GLU A 42 4.22 2.54 3.95
C GLU A 42 5.05 2.93 2.73
N LEU A 43 6.36 3.18 2.90
CA LEU A 43 7.25 3.47 1.78
C LEU A 43 7.44 2.26 0.87
N ARG A 44 7.61 1.06 1.45
CA ARG A 44 7.72 -0.20 0.69
C ARG A 44 6.45 -0.44 -0.12
N GLU A 45 5.27 -0.35 0.49
CA GLU A 45 3.99 -0.51 -0.20
C GLU A 45 3.78 0.52 -1.32
N LYS A 46 4.14 1.79 -1.09
CA LYS A 46 4.08 2.82 -2.15
C LYS A 46 5.07 2.54 -3.28
N SER A 47 6.26 2.07 -2.96
CA SER A 47 7.29 1.73 -3.97
C SER A 47 6.98 0.44 -4.73
N ALA A 48 6.28 -0.50 -4.08
CA ALA A 48 5.91 -1.79 -4.64
C ALA A 48 4.67 -1.71 -5.54
N LYS A 49 3.83 -0.68 -5.39
CA LYS A 49 2.70 -0.42 -6.30
C LYS A 49 3.19 0.21 -7.59
N THR A 50 3.37 -0.62 -8.60
CA THR A 50 3.60 -0.18 -9.97
C THR A 50 2.29 0.26 -10.64
N PRO A 51 2.34 1.00 -11.75
CA PRO A 51 1.16 1.25 -12.59
C PRO A 51 0.48 -0.06 -13.03
N ALA A 52 1.25 -1.13 -13.25
CA ALA A 52 0.72 -2.44 -13.60
C ALA A 52 -0.12 -3.05 -12.46
N ASP A 53 0.29 -2.89 -11.20
CA ASP A 53 -0.49 -3.37 -10.05
C ASP A 53 -1.82 -2.64 -9.94
N THR A 54 -1.81 -1.33 -10.21
CA THR A 54 -3.02 -0.51 -10.26
C THR A 54 -3.96 -0.97 -11.37
N LEU A 55 -3.42 -1.24 -12.57
CA LEU A 55 -4.19 -1.77 -13.70
C LEU A 55 -4.77 -3.15 -13.37
N CYS A 56 -3.99 -4.06 -12.78
CA CYS A 56 -4.44 -5.37 -12.34
C CYS A 56 -5.58 -5.28 -11.32
N GLN A 57 -5.48 -4.37 -10.35
CA GLN A 57 -6.54 -4.15 -9.37
C GLN A 57 -7.82 -3.64 -10.03
N LEU A 58 -7.72 -2.67 -10.95
CA LEU A 58 -8.86 -2.16 -11.72
C LEU A 58 -9.52 -3.26 -12.56
N MET A 59 -8.73 -4.08 -13.25
CA MET A 59 -9.23 -5.22 -14.03
C MET A 59 -9.97 -6.22 -13.15
N ALA A 60 -9.41 -6.55 -11.97
CA ALA A 60 -10.03 -7.47 -11.03
C ALA A 60 -11.36 -6.92 -10.47
N GLU A 61 -11.43 -5.62 -10.20
CA GLU A 61 -12.66 -4.95 -9.77
C GLU A 61 -13.73 -4.97 -10.87
N GLY A 62 -13.37 -4.61 -12.10
CA GLY A 62 -14.29 -4.64 -13.24
C GLY A 62 -14.90 -6.03 -13.47
N ARG A 63 -14.10 -7.10 -13.36
CA ARG A 63 -14.59 -8.48 -13.52
C ARG A 63 -15.68 -8.89 -12.53
N ARG A 64 -15.77 -8.27 -11.34
CA ARG A 64 -16.78 -8.64 -10.33
C ARG A 64 -18.21 -8.44 -10.85
N THR A 65 -18.39 -7.52 -11.80
CA THR A 65 -19.69 -7.15 -12.35
C THR A 65 -20.02 -7.89 -13.65
N VAL A 66 -19.07 -8.64 -14.20
CA VAL A 66 -19.21 -9.34 -15.47
C VAL A 66 -19.82 -10.73 -15.22
N PRO A 67 -21.00 -11.05 -15.79
CA PRO A 67 -21.59 -12.38 -15.65
C PRO A 67 -20.67 -13.49 -16.18
N SER A 68 -20.69 -14.65 -15.53
CA SER A 68 -19.98 -15.84 -16.00
C SER A 68 -20.38 -16.21 -17.43
N GLY A 69 -19.40 -16.46 -18.29
CA GLY A 69 -19.63 -16.78 -19.71
C GLY A 69 -19.75 -15.56 -20.61
N THR A 70 -19.72 -14.33 -20.08
CA THR A 70 -19.59 -13.13 -20.91
C THR A 70 -18.28 -13.19 -21.67
N THR A 71 -18.37 -13.00 -22.99
CA THR A 71 -17.25 -13.08 -23.91
C THR A 71 -17.22 -11.82 -24.76
N SER A 72 -16.01 -11.32 -25.05
CA SER A 72 -15.77 -10.27 -26.04
C SER A 72 -15.53 -10.88 -27.42
N ASN A 73 -16.25 -11.96 -27.73
CA ASN A 73 -16.19 -12.57 -29.05
C ASN A 73 -16.92 -11.64 -30.04
N HIS A 74 -16.20 -11.19 -31.05
CA HIS A 74 -16.70 -10.33 -32.12
C HIS A 74 -16.51 -10.98 -33.49
N ASP A 75 -16.32 -12.32 -33.54
CA ASP A 75 -16.11 -13.10 -34.77
C ASP A 75 -17.22 -12.85 -35.80
N GLU A 76 -18.42 -12.49 -35.36
CA GLU A 76 -19.53 -12.13 -36.24
C GLU A 76 -19.29 -10.87 -37.09
N PHE A 77 -18.30 -10.04 -36.74
CA PHE A 77 -17.96 -8.81 -37.47
C PHE A 77 -16.76 -8.96 -38.39
N TYR A 78 -16.06 -10.09 -38.38
CA TYR A 78 -14.82 -10.27 -39.13
C TYR A 78 -14.83 -11.56 -39.96
N ASP A 79 -14.20 -11.53 -41.12
CA ASP A 79 -14.01 -12.69 -41.99
C ASP A 79 -12.91 -13.63 -41.47
N GLU A 80 -12.66 -14.73 -42.19
CA GLU A 80 -11.62 -15.71 -41.85
C GLU A 80 -10.19 -15.13 -41.85
N ASN A 81 -9.99 -13.95 -42.43
CA ASN A 81 -8.72 -13.24 -42.46
C ASN A 81 -8.64 -12.14 -41.37
N GLY A 82 -9.70 -11.96 -40.57
CA GLY A 82 -9.79 -10.92 -39.54
C GLY A 82 -10.11 -9.53 -40.09
N LEU A 83 -10.65 -9.42 -41.31
CA LEU A 83 -11.11 -8.17 -41.91
C LEU A 83 -12.60 -7.95 -41.64
N PRO A 84 -13.06 -6.71 -41.40
CA PRO A 84 -14.48 -6.44 -41.24
C PRO A 84 -15.32 -6.94 -42.42
N ILE A 85 -16.44 -7.60 -42.14
CA ILE A 85 -17.40 -8.08 -43.16
C ILE A 85 -18.27 -6.95 -43.74
#